data_AF-A0A356AJT0-F1
#
_entry.id   AF-A0A356AJT0-F1
#
_cell.length_a   1.000
_cell.length_b   1.000
_cell.length_c   1.000
_cell.angle_alpha   90.00
_cell.angle_beta   90.00
_cell.angle_gamma   90.00
#
_symmetry.space_group_name_H-M   'P 1'
#
loop_
_entity.id
_entity.type
_entity.pdbx_description
1 polymer ?
#
loop_
_entity_poly.entity_id
_entity_poly.type
_entity_poly.pdbx_seq_one_letter_code
_entity_poly.pdbx_strand_id
1 'polypeptide(L)' 'GTVIEARLDKGRGPIATVLVQNGTLRVGDTIVAGATVGRVRAMADENGRRVDAAGPSVPV' A
#
# COMPACT_ATOMS: atom_id res chain seq x y z
N GLY A 1 -7.70 -6.63 2.29
CA GLY A 1 -6.39 -6.85 1.65
C GLY A 1 -5.44 -7.41 2.68
N THR A 2 -4.27 -7.84 2.25
CA THR A 2 -3.29 -8.51 3.12
C THR A 2 -1.92 -7.86 2.97
N VAL A 3 -1.26 -7.57 4.08
CA VAL A 3 0.14 -7.12 4.08
C VAL A 3 1.03 -8.34 3.85
N ILE A 4 1.89 -8.27 2.83
CA ILE A 4 2.83 -9.33 2.47
C ILE A 4 4.16 -9.13 3.18
N GLU A 5 4.66 -7.89 3.15
CA GLU A 5 5.92 -7.51 3.78
C GLU A 5 5.85 -6.05 4.23
N ALA A 6 6.64 -5.71 5.25
CA ALA A 6 6.81 -4.35 5.73
C ALA A 6 8.28 -4.11 6.07
N ARG A 7 8.80 -2.94 5.69
CA ARG A 7 10.19 -2.54 5.94
C ARG A 7 10.32 -1.04 6.11
N LEU A 8 11.44 -0.61 6.69
CA LEU A 8 11.80 0.79 6.77
C LEU A 8 12.68 1.16 5.58
N ASP A 9 12.25 2.15 4.80
CA ASP A 9 13.00 2.67 3.67
C ASP A 9 13.58 4.05 3.98
N LYS A 10 14.86 4.25 3.63
CA LYS A 10 15.57 5.50 3.90
C LYS A 10 15.04 6.59 2.96
N GLY A 11 14.25 7.51 3.52
CA GLY A 11 13.69 8.66 2.81
C GLY A 11 12.19 8.54 2.56
N ARG A 12 11.64 7.32 2.43
CA ARG A 12 10.19 7.09 2.34
C ARG A 12 9.55 6.81 3.70
N GLY A 13 10.34 6.39 4.68
CA GLY A 13 9.85 5.98 5.99
C GLY A 13 9.30 4.56 5.94
N PRO A 14 8.32 4.22 6.80
CA PRO A 14 7.71 2.90 6.79
C PRO A 14 6.99 2.64 5.46
N ILE A 15 7.29 1.51 4.83
CA ILE A 15 6.61 1.03 3.62
C ILE A 15 6.11 -0.40 3.83
N ALA A 16 5.06 -0.76 3.12
CA ALA A 16 4.50 -2.10 3.12
C ALA A 16 4.04 -2.48 1.72
N THR A 17 4.20 -3.75 1.38
CA THR A 17 3.63 -4.35 0.16
C THR A 17 2.32 -5.01 0.55
N VAL A 18 1.23 -4.63 -0.11
CA VAL A 18 -0.13 -5.02 0.21
C VAL A 18 -0.80 -5.64 -1.02
N LEU A 19 -1.37 -6.82 -0.85
CA LEU A 19 -2.27 -7.41 -1.84
C LEU A 19 -3.69 -6.91 -1.59
N VAL A 20 -4.23 -6.13 -2.53
CA VAL A 20 -5.63 -5.70 -2.49
C VAL A 20 -6.52 -6.90 -2.85
N GLN A 21 -7.37 -7.36 -1.93
CA GLN A 21 -8.23 -8.52 -2.17
C GLN A 21 -9.62 -8.13 -2.66
N ASN A 22 -10.17 -7.04 -2.13
CA ASN A 22 -11.50 -6.53 -2.45
C ASN A 22 -11.47 -5.00 -2.47
N GLY A 23 -12.29 -4.38 -3.32
CA GLY A 23 -12.39 -2.94 -3.45
C GLY A 23 -11.23 -2.30 -4.22
N THR A 24 -11.04 -1.00 -4.04
CA THR A 24 -9.97 -0.24 -4.67
C THR A 24 -9.28 0.60 -3.61
N LEU A 25 -7.97 0.42 -3.45
CA LEU A 25 -7.14 1.27 -2.59
C LEU A 25 -6.70 2.50 -3.40
N ARG A 26 -6.77 3.69 -2.81
CA ARG A 26 -6.32 4.93 -3.46
C ARG A 26 -5.28 5.66 -2.62
N VAL A 27 -4.43 6.41 -3.30
CA VAL A 27 -3.54 7.36 -2.60
C VAL A 27 -4.39 8.36 -1.84
N GLY A 28 -4.04 8.59 -0.57
CA GLY A 28 -4.79 9.45 0.33
C GLY A 28 -5.82 8.72 1.19
N ASP A 29 -6.10 7.43 0.96
CA ASP A 29 -6.97 6.64 1.83
C ASP A 29 -6.31 6.41 3.20
N THR A 30 -7.13 6.38 4.24
CA THR A 30 -6.71 5.93 5.57
C THR A 30 -6.87 4.43 5.67
N ILE A 31 -5.81 3.74 6.09
CA ILE A 31 -5.77 2.29 6.26
C ILE A 31 -5.45 1.92 7.70
N VAL A 32 -6.00 0.80 8.15
CA VAL A 32 -5.68 0.16 9.42
C VAL A 32 -5.10 -1.22 9.11
N ALA A 33 -3.90 -1.49 9.62
CA ALA A 33 -3.21 -2.77 9.48
C ALA A 33 -2.72 -3.23 10.85
N GLY A 34 -3.40 -4.22 11.42
CA GLY A 34 -3.15 -4.66 12.79
C GLY A 34 -3.43 -3.53 13.80
N ALA A 35 -2.46 -3.25 14.67
CA ALA A 35 -2.54 -2.16 15.66
C ALA A 35 -2.13 -0.79 15.10
N THR A 36 -1.77 -0.69 13.81
CA THR A 36 -1.25 0.53 13.19
C THR A 36 -2.29 1.16 12.27
N VAL A 37 -2.37 2.48 12.29
CA VAL A 37 -3.18 3.28 11.36
C VAL A 37 -2.29 4.26 10.61
N GLY A 38 -2.58 4.51 9.34
CA GLY A 38 -1.84 5.45 8.54
C GLY A 38 -2.61 5.88 7.29
N ARG A 39 -2.13 6.93 6.65
CA ARG A 39 -2.66 7.41 5.37
C ARG A 39 -1.71 7.01 4.24
N VAL A 40 -2.25 6.48 3.15
CA VAL A 40 -1.47 6.10 1.96
C VAL A 40 -0.88 7.37 1.34
N ARG A 41 0.44 7.50 1.39
CA ARG A 41 1.16 8.69 0.87
C ARG A 41 1.49 8.57 -0.61
N ALA A 42 1.80 7.36 -1.06
CA ALA A 42 2.11 7.01 -2.43
C ALA A 42 1.99 5.49 -2.57
N MET A 43 1.63 5.01 -3.75
CA MET A 43 1.64 3.59 -4.11
C MET A 43 2.48 3.40 -5.37
N ALA A 44 3.05 2.20 -5.51
CA ALA A 44 3.72 1.79 -6.72
C ALA A 44 3.34 0.34 -7.03
N ASP A 45 3.22 -0.01 -8.30
CA ASP A 45 3.00 -1.39 -8.72
C ASP A 45 4.27 -2.25 -8.54
N GLU A 46 4.19 -3.54 -8.86
CA GLU A 46 5.31 -4.47 -8.79
C GLU A 46 6.49 -4.10 -9.71
N ASN A 47 6.24 -3.25 -10.71
CA ASN A 47 7.25 -2.74 -11.64
C ASN A 47 7.85 -1.40 -11.17
N GLY A 48 7.45 -0.91 -9.98
CA GLY A 48 7.90 0.36 -9.41
C GLY A 48 7.26 1.59 -10.05
N ARG A 49 6.23 1.44 -10.90
CA ARG A 49 5.50 2.56 -11.49
C ARG A 49 4.54 3.13 -10.46
N ARG A 50 4.51 4.46 -10.33
CA ARG A 50 3.55 5.12 -9.44
C ARG A 50 2.13 4.91 -9.93
N VAL A 51 1.24 4.58 -8.99
CA VAL A 51 -0.18 4.39 -9.25
C VAL A 51 -1.02 5.16 -8.23
N ASP A 52 -2.14 5.74 -8.68
CA ASP A 52 -3.06 6.49 -7.82
C ASP A 52 -4.17 5.61 -7.25
N ALA A 53 -4.44 4.46 -7.89
CA ALA A 53 -5.45 3.50 -7.48
C ALA A 53 -5.01 2.06 -7.78
N ALA A 54 -5.36 1.13 -6.90
CA ALA A 54 -5.09 -0.29 -7.02
C ALA A 54 -6.37 -1.09 -6.78
N GLY A 55 -6.81 -1.83 -7.81
CA GLY A 55 -7.98 -2.70 -7.73
C GLY A 55 -7.67 -4.06 -7.09
N PRO A 56 -8.65 -4.98 -7.04
CA PRO A 56 -8.43 -6.32 -6.55
C PRO A 56 -7.33 -7.04 -7.33
N SER A 57 -6.56 -7.88 -6.64
CA SER A 57 -5.44 -8.67 -7.16
C SER A 57 -4.23 -7.87 -7.64
N VAL A 58 -4.21 -6.55 -7.43
CA VAL A 58 -3.03 -5.71 -7.70
C VAL A 58 -2.18 -5.62 -6.43
N PRO A 59 -0.89 -6.03 -6.46
CA PRO A 59 0.05 -5.79 -5.37
C PRO A 59 0.59 -4.34 -5.44
N VAL A 60 0.57 -3.62 -4.32
CA VAL A 60 1.07 -2.23 -4.22
C VAL A 60 1.83 -1.94 -2.93
#